data_AF-A0A7J7JK40-F1
#
_entry.id   AF-A0A7J7JK40-F1
#
_cell.length_a   1.000
_cell.length_b   1.000
_cell.length_c   1.000
_cell.angle_alpha   90.00
_cell.angle_beta   90.00
_cell.angle_gamma   90.00
#
_symmetry.space_group_name_H-M   'P 1'
#
loop_
_entity.id
_entity.type
_entity.pdbx_description
1 polymer ?
#
loop_
_entity_poly.entity_id
_entity_poly.type
_entity_poly.pdbx_seq_one_letter_code
_entity_poly.pdbx_strand_id
1 'polypeptide(L)'
;MKCHYDVLGVDKEANDDEIKKAYRKLALKLHPDKNLENVEQATLEFRTVQQAYDVLCDPQERAWYDKHRDAILMGGMGRGDEYQDNSIDIYAYFNTSCYSGYYDDDQGFYTVYRNVFVQISDEDAAFLKSDDSECELPNFGDSLSKYDEVVGPFYGYWESYCTAKSYVWCEKWDTREAPDRMTRRAMEQENKKICEAKRKERNEEIRCITNH
;
A
#
# COMPACT_ATOMS: atom_id res chain seq x y z
N MET A 1 13.59 4.68 9.46
CA MET A 1 12.79 5.16 8.32
C MET A 1 12.50 6.65 8.55
N LYS A 2 12.66 7.52 7.55
CA LYS A 2 12.35 8.96 7.69
C LYS A 2 10.92 9.21 7.19
N CYS A 3 10.14 10.00 7.91
CA CYS A 3 8.78 10.34 7.49
C CYS A 3 8.80 11.35 6.34
N HIS A 4 7.76 11.41 5.50
CA HIS A 4 7.66 12.42 4.44
C HIS A 4 7.79 13.88 4.96
N TYR A 5 7.24 14.18 6.13
CA TYR A 5 7.44 15.47 6.80
C TYR A 5 8.91 15.73 7.16
N ASP A 6 9.64 14.70 7.61
CA ASP A 6 11.07 14.80 7.94
C ASP A 6 11.93 14.99 6.68
N VAL A 7 11.51 14.38 5.56
CA VAL A 7 12.17 14.52 4.25
C VAL A 7 12.03 15.96 3.73
N LEU A 8 10.84 16.56 3.85
CA LEU A 8 10.62 17.96 3.48
C LEU A 8 11.15 18.95 4.52
N GLY A 9 11.46 18.48 5.74
CA GLY A 9 11.91 19.31 6.86
C GLY A 9 10.83 20.26 7.36
N VAL A 10 9.57 19.83 7.33
CA VAL A 10 8.39 20.59 7.77
C VAL A 10 7.72 19.92 8.96
N ASP A 11 6.94 20.69 9.73
CA ASP A 11 6.16 20.13 10.82
C ASP A 11 5.03 19.24 10.27
N LYS A 12 4.55 18.30 11.07
CA LYS A 12 3.42 17.42 10.78
C LYS A 12 2.10 18.21 10.69
N GLU A 13 2.01 19.32 11.42
CA GLU A 13 0.88 20.26 11.29
C GLU A 13 1.12 21.35 10.22
N ALA A 14 2.15 21.20 9.37
CA ALA A 14 2.44 22.18 8.34
C ALA A 14 1.27 22.33 7.36
N ASN A 15 0.97 23.57 6.98
CA ASN A 15 -0.09 23.84 6.02
C ASN A 15 0.40 23.59 4.57
N ASP A 16 -0.50 23.44 3.60
CA ASP A 16 -0.16 23.10 2.21
C ASP A 16 0.83 24.10 1.58
N ASP A 17 0.72 25.38 1.95
CA ASP A 17 1.63 26.44 1.51
C ASP A 17 3.05 26.27 2.05
N GLU A 18 3.21 25.71 3.25
CA GLU A 18 4.51 25.45 3.88
C GLU A 18 5.18 24.23 3.25
N ILE A 19 4.41 23.17 2.98
CA ILE A 19 4.84 21.98 2.24
C ILE A 19 5.33 22.37 0.84
N LYS A 20 4.55 23.20 0.11
CA LYS A 20 4.93 23.73 -1.21
C LYS A 20 6.19 24.58 -1.18
N LYS A 21 6.34 25.45 -0.17
CA LYS A 21 7.55 26.28 -0.01
C LYS A 21 8.78 25.43 0.28
N ALA A 22 8.67 24.43 1.15
CA ALA A 22 9.75 23.52 1.49
C ALA A 22 10.21 22.71 0.27
N TYR A 23 9.27 22.14 -0.49
CA TYR A 23 9.55 21.43 -1.72
C TYR A 23 10.32 22.30 -2.72
N ARG A 24 9.85 23.52 -3.02
CA ARG A 24 10.53 24.44 -3.95
C ARG A 24 11.95 24.77 -3.51
N LYS A 25 12.18 24.95 -2.21
CA LYS A 25 13.50 25.23 -1.64
C LYS A 25 14.45 24.04 -1.81
N LEU A 26 13.97 22.83 -1.55
CA LEU A 26 14.76 21.61 -1.69
C LEU A 26 15.03 21.28 -3.17
N ALA A 27 14.03 21.43 -4.04
CA ALA A 27 14.17 21.27 -5.49
C ALA A 27 15.25 22.18 -6.09
N LEU A 28 15.30 23.45 -5.68
CA LEU A 28 16.34 24.39 -6.11
C LEU A 28 17.73 24.07 -5.56
N LYS A 29 17.81 23.40 -4.41
CA LYS A 29 19.08 22.98 -3.79
C LYS A 29 19.63 21.73 -4.46
N LEU A 30 18.75 20.80 -4.84
CA LEU A 30 19.08 19.50 -5.43
C LEU A 30 19.09 19.53 -6.97
N HIS A 31 18.89 20.70 -7.58
CA HIS A 31 18.90 20.85 -9.03
C HIS A 31 20.25 20.40 -9.63
N PRO A 32 20.26 19.63 -10.73
CA PRO A 32 21.48 19.11 -11.35
C PRO A 32 22.48 20.21 -11.74
N ASP A 33 21.99 21.37 -12.21
CA ASP A 33 22.86 22.52 -12.55
C ASP A 33 23.70 23.05 -11.38
N LYS A 34 23.26 22.86 -10.13
CA LYS A 34 24.02 23.31 -8.94
C LYS A 34 24.87 22.21 -8.33
N ASN A 35 24.66 20.95 -8.73
CA ASN A 35 25.33 19.78 -8.16
C ASN A 35 26.09 18.99 -9.24
N LEU A 36 26.82 19.70 -10.10
CA LEU A 36 27.57 19.13 -11.22
C LEU A 36 28.63 18.09 -10.79
N GLU A 37 29.15 18.19 -9.57
CA GLU A 37 30.14 17.25 -9.01
C GLU A 37 29.50 16.03 -8.34
N ASN A 38 28.18 16.06 -8.07
CA ASN A 38 27.49 15.00 -7.31
C ASN A 38 26.05 14.78 -7.82
N VAL A 39 25.92 14.69 -9.14
CA VAL A 39 24.63 14.62 -9.84
C VAL A 39 23.83 13.39 -9.40
N GLU A 40 24.49 12.25 -9.17
CA GLU A 40 23.82 11.00 -8.77
C GLU A 40 23.16 11.10 -7.39
N GLN A 41 23.87 11.59 -6.37
CA GLN A 41 23.29 11.75 -5.03
C GLN A 41 22.20 12.83 -5.02
N ALA A 42 22.42 13.94 -5.73
CA ALA A 42 21.42 15.00 -5.85
C ALA A 42 20.12 14.49 -6.50
N THR A 43 20.24 13.62 -7.52
CA THR A 43 19.08 13.01 -8.19
C THR A 43 18.32 12.05 -7.27
N LEU A 44 19.05 11.23 -6.48
CA LEU A 44 18.43 10.33 -5.50
C LEU A 44 17.69 11.11 -4.41
N GLU A 45 18.32 12.12 -3.82
CA GLU A 45 17.68 12.97 -2.81
C GLU A 45 16.51 13.76 -3.40
N PHE A 46 16.63 14.25 -4.64
CA PHE A 46 15.55 14.96 -5.32
C PHE A 46 14.33 14.05 -5.50
N ARG A 47 14.55 12.79 -5.90
CA ARG A 47 13.49 11.79 -6.00
C ARG A 47 12.81 11.57 -4.64
N THR A 48 13.57 11.44 -3.55
CA THR A 48 12.99 11.28 -2.20
C THR A 48 12.17 12.50 -1.77
N VAL A 49 12.65 13.72 -2.06
CA VAL A 49 11.95 14.98 -1.78
C VAL A 49 10.67 15.11 -2.60
N GLN A 50 10.72 14.74 -3.87
CA GLN A 50 9.55 14.72 -4.74
C GLN A 50 8.51 13.72 -4.24
N GLN A 51 8.93 12.50 -3.88
CA GLN A 51 8.06 11.48 -3.28
C GLN A 51 7.32 11.98 -2.03
N ALA A 52 8.03 12.68 -1.14
CA ALA A 52 7.43 13.23 0.06
C ALA A 52 6.45 14.38 -0.23
N TYR A 53 6.69 15.17 -1.27
CA TYR A 53 5.80 16.25 -1.67
C TYR A 53 4.51 15.73 -2.33
N ASP A 54 4.60 14.73 -3.20
CA ASP A 54 3.45 14.19 -3.93
C ASP A 54 2.38 13.69 -2.93
N VAL A 55 2.77 12.86 -1.96
CA VAL A 55 1.88 12.31 -0.92
C VAL A 55 1.31 13.39 0.01
N LEU A 56 2.09 14.44 0.31
CA LEU A 56 1.67 15.48 1.26
C LEU A 56 0.92 16.65 0.61
N CYS A 57 0.94 16.77 -0.73
CA CYS A 57 0.28 17.85 -1.46
C CYS A 57 -1.20 17.59 -1.69
N ASP A 58 -1.63 16.32 -1.76
CA ASP A 58 -3.04 15.96 -1.89
C ASP A 58 -3.67 15.76 -0.49
N PRO A 59 -4.76 16.47 -0.13
CA PRO A 59 -5.42 16.30 1.16
C PRO A 59 -5.92 14.89 1.44
N GLN A 60 -6.35 14.15 0.42
CA GLN A 60 -6.82 12.77 0.54
C GLN A 60 -5.65 11.82 0.79
N GLU A 61 -4.57 11.94 0.01
CA GLU A 61 -3.36 11.14 0.21
C GLU A 61 -2.68 11.46 1.54
N ARG A 62 -2.64 12.74 1.92
CA ARG A 62 -2.11 13.19 3.21
C ARG A 62 -2.91 12.64 4.38
N ALA A 63 -4.24 12.75 4.34
CA ALA A 63 -5.10 12.22 5.40
C ALA A 63 -4.94 10.69 5.55
N TRP A 64 -4.79 10.00 4.42
CA TRP A 64 -4.56 8.56 4.42
C TRP A 64 -3.15 8.20 4.91
N TYR A 65 -2.13 8.92 4.48
CA TYR A 65 -0.76 8.79 4.98
C TYR A 65 -0.70 9.04 6.48
N ASP A 66 -1.31 10.11 6.99
CA ASP A 66 -1.34 10.42 8.42
C ASP A 66 -2.04 9.32 9.25
N LYS A 67 -3.10 8.71 8.71
CA LYS A 67 -3.83 7.61 9.35
C LYS A 67 -3.01 6.31 9.43
N HIS A 68 -2.14 6.04 8.45
CA HIS A 68 -1.38 4.78 8.36
C HIS A 68 0.13 4.95 8.62
N ARG A 69 0.60 6.18 8.84
CA ARG A 69 2.00 6.54 9.07
C ARG A 69 2.63 5.74 10.20
N ASP A 70 1.91 5.52 11.30
CA ASP A 70 2.44 4.75 12.43
C ASP A 70 2.64 3.28 12.06
N ALA A 71 1.79 2.69 11.21
CA ALA A 71 1.97 1.34 10.69
C ALA A 71 3.16 1.27 9.71
N ILE A 72 3.29 2.26 8.82
CA ILE A 72 4.39 2.39 7.85
C ILE A 72 5.74 2.55 8.57
N LEU A 73 5.79 3.31 9.66
CA LEU A 73 7.01 3.57 10.44
C LEU A 73 7.36 2.47 11.44
N MET A 74 6.37 1.73 11.94
CA MET A 74 6.57 0.67 12.93
C MET A 74 6.99 -0.67 12.37
N GLY A 75 7.09 -0.84 11.04
CA GLY A 75 7.72 -2.00 10.39
C GLY A 75 7.70 -3.29 11.22
N GLY A 76 6.51 -3.86 11.44
CA GLY A 76 6.34 -5.18 12.06
C GLY A 76 7.04 -5.41 13.40
N MET A 77 6.71 -4.69 14.47
CA MET A 77 7.13 -5.09 15.83
C MET A 77 5.93 -5.35 16.73
N GLY A 78 5.60 -6.65 16.86
CA GLY A 78 4.44 -7.14 17.59
C GLY A 78 4.59 -8.57 18.14
N ARG A 79 5.81 -9.03 18.47
CA ARG A 79 6.16 -10.07 19.44
C ARG A 79 5.30 -11.35 19.49
N GLY A 80 5.86 -12.44 18.94
CA GLY A 80 5.59 -13.83 19.31
C GLY A 80 5.63 -14.75 18.10
N ASP A 81 6.74 -15.47 17.88
CA ASP A 81 7.01 -16.34 16.71
C ASP A 81 6.48 -15.74 15.39
N GLU A 82 7.14 -14.68 14.94
CA GLU A 82 6.63 -13.77 13.91
C GLU A 82 6.57 -14.46 12.54
N TYR A 83 5.38 -14.92 12.16
CA TYR A 83 5.01 -15.04 10.75
C TYR A 83 5.34 -13.71 10.07
N GLN A 84 6.35 -13.72 9.21
CA GLN A 84 6.70 -12.57 8.38
C GLN A 84 5.64 -12.48 7.31
N ASP A 85 4.75 -11.49 7.44
CA ASP A 85 3.73 -11.22 6.43
C ASP A 85 4.42 -10.67 5.18
N ASN A 86 4.83 -11.58 4.29
CA ASN A 86 5.49 -11.28 3.02
C ASN A 86 4.50 -10.74 1.96
N SER A 87 3.38 -10.17 2.41
CA SER A 87 2.43 -9.49 1.53
C SER A 87 3.10 -8.30 0.85
N ILE A 88 2.72 -8.05 -0.41
CA ILE A 88 3.16 -6.90 -1.18
C ILE A 88 2.83 -5.61 -0.42
N ASP A 89 3.84 -4.75 -0.34
CA ASP A 89 3.72 -3.41 0.20
C ASP A 89 3.01 -2.51 -0.83
N ILE A 90 1.68 -2.46 -0.73
CA ILE A 90 0.83 -1.66 -1.62
C ILE A 90 1.20 -0.17 -1.55
N TYR A 91 1.71 0.29 -0.40
CA TYR A 91 2.06 1.69 -0.16
C TYR A 91 3.15 2.19 -1.12
N ALA A 92 4.06 1.31 -1.55
CA ALA A 92 5.08 1.66 -2.53
C ALA A 92 4.49 2.07 -3.90
N TYR A 93 3.25 1.66 -4.20
CA TYR A 93 2.58 1.89 -5.48
C TYR A 93 1.57 3.04 -5.46
N PHE A 94 1.31 3.66 -4.31
CA PHE A 94 0.60 4.94 -4.22
C PHE A 94 1.46 6.13 -4.67
N ASN A 95 2.73 5.88 -4.98
CA ASN A 95 3.62 6.92 -5.46
C ASN A 95 3.79 6.79 -6.98
N THR A 96 3.51 7.86 -7.71
CA THR A 96 3.68 7.92 -9.18
C THR A 96 5.12 7.62 -9.64
N SER A 97 6.11 7.71 -8.75
CA SER A 97 7.49 7.31 -9.04
C SER A 97 7.72 5.80 -9.16
N CYS A 98 6.72 4.95 -8.86
CA CYS A 98 6.82 3.52 -9.04
C CYS A 98 6.76 3.07 -10.51
N TYR A 99 6.38 3.97 -11.43
CA TYR A 99 6.38 3.74 -12.87
C TYR A 99 6.94 4.93 -13.66
N SER A 100 7.21 4.73 -14.95
CA SER A 100 7.72 5.73 -15.88
C SER A 100 6.87 5.79 -17.14
N GLY A 101 5.96 6.77 -17.20
CA GLY A 101 5.08 6.98 -18.34
C GLY A 101 3.95 5.95 -18.45
N TYR A 102 3.02 6.20 -19.39
CA TYR A 102 1.84 5.38 -19.62
C TYR A 102 2.06 4.43 -20.80
N TYR A 103 3.05 3.56 -20.66
CA TYR A 103 3.44 2.59 -21.69
C TYR A 103 3.42 1.16 -21.11
N ASP A 104 3.56 0.18 -21.99
CA ASP A 104 3.61 -1.25 -21.65
C ASP A 104 5.05 -1.79 -21.51
N ASP A 105 6.04 -0.91 -21.37
CA ASP A 105 7.41 -1.34 -21.11
C ASP A 105 7.59 -1.82 -19.66
N ASP A 106 8.76 -2.38 -19.33
CA ASP A 106 9.03 -3.01 -18.04
C ASP A 106 8.91 -2.06 -16.83
N GLN A 107 8.93 -0.74 -17.06
CA GLN A 107 8.77 0.29 -16.03
C GLN A 107 7.52 1.14 -16.24
N GLY A 108 6.74 0.87 -17.28
CA GLY A 108 5.56 1.63 -17.63
C GLY A 108 4.38 1.29 -16.73
N PHE A 109 3.45 2.24 -16.62
CA PHE A 109 2.25 2.15 -15.78
C PHE A 109 1.55 0.77 -15.87
N TYR A 110 1.26 0.32 -17.09
CA TYR A 110 0.46 -0.88 -17.30
C TYR A 110 1.16 -2.15 -16.82
N THR A 111 2.48 -2.24 -17.00
CA THR A 111 3.25 -3.40 -16.55
C THR A 111 3.41 -3.41 -15.04
N VAL A 112 3.73 -2.26 -14.44
CA VAL A 112 3.92 -2.11 -12.99
C VAL A 112 2.64 -2.48 -12.24
N TYR A 113 1.51 -1.86 -12.56
CA TYR A 113 0.25 -2.13 -11.84
C TYR A 113 -0.33 -3.50 -12.18
N ARG A 114 -0.19 -4.01 -13.41
CA ARG A 114 -0.56 -5.40 -13.71
C ARG A 114 0.15 -6.37 -12.79
N ASN A 115 1.47 -6.21 -12.60
CA ASN A 115 2.25 -7.07 -11.73
C ASN A 115 1.81 -6.96 -10.26
N VAL A 116 1.43 -5.77 -9.79
CA VAL A 116 0.86 -5.56 -8.45
C VAL A 116 -0.40 -6.41 -8.26
N PHE A 117 -1.38 -6.30 -9.17
CA PHE A 117 -2.65 -7.03 -9.05
C PHE A 117 -2.49 -8.54 -9.24
N VAL A 118 -1.51 -8.99 -10.05
CA VAL A 118 -1.13 -10.40 -10.13
C VAL A 118 -0.57 -10.88 -8.80
N GLN A 119 0.34 -10.14 -8.17
CA GLN A 119 0.90 -10.52 -6.86
C GLN A 119 -0.18 -10.58 -5.77
N ILE A 120 -1.09 -9.61 -5.73
CA ILE A 120 -2.23 -9.63 -4.80
C ILE A 120 -3.11 -10.88 -5.01
N SER A 121 -3.34 -11.23 -6.27
CA SER A 121 -4.12 -12.42 -6.63
C SER A 121 -3.42 -13.71 -6.21
N ASP A 122 -2.11 -13.82 -6.47
CA ASP A 122 -1.29 -14.98 -6.12
C ASP A 122 -1.21 -15.20 -4.60
N GLU A 123 -1.11 -14.11 -3.84
CA GLU A 123 -1.14 -14.15 -2.38
C GLU A 123 -2.42 -14.77 -1.82
N ASP A 124 -3.55 -14.48 -2.46
CA ASP A 124 -4.86 -14.97 -2.05
C ASP A 124 -5.17 -16.35 -2.61
N ALA A 125 -4.63 -16.69 -3.78
CA ALA A 125 -4.82 -17.97 -4.44
C ALA A 125 -4.45 -19.14 -3.51
N ALA A 126 -3.43 -18.96 -2.66
CA ALA A 126 -3.03 -19.93 -1.65
C ALA A 126 -4.09 -20.23 -0.57
N PHE A 127 -5.09 -19.34 -0.40
CA PHE A 127 -6.13 -19.43 0.61
C PHE A 127 -7.53 -19.69 0.02
N LEU A 128 -7.68 -19.62 -1.30
CA LEU A 128 -8.92 -19.99 -1.98
C LEU A 128 -9.18 -21.50 -1.88
N LYS A 129 -10.46 -21.87 -1.78
CA LYS A 129 -10.88 -23.28 -1.83
C LYS A 129 -10.90 -23.75 -3.29
N SER A 130 -10.79 -25.05 -3.51
CA SER A 130 -10.74 -25.63 -4.86
C SER A 130 -11.95 -25.28 -5.74
N ASP A 131 -13.15 -25.11 -5.17
CA ASP A 131 -14.36 -24.68 -5.90
C ASP A 131 -14.37 -23.17 -6.22
N ASP A 132 -13.67 -22.36 -5.42
CA ASP A 132 -13.57 -20.90 -5.63
C ASP A 132 -12.45 -20.53 -6.61
N SER A 133 -11.62 -21.51 -7.01
CA SER A 133 -10.48 -21.36 -7.93
C SER A 133 -10.88 -21.21 -9.40
N GLU A 134 -12.16 -21.42 -9.75
CA GLU A 134 -12.65 -21.36 -11.14
C GLU A 134 -13.13 -19.96 -11.57
N CYS A 135 -13.18 -18.98 -10.66
CA CYS A 135 -13.45 -17.59 -11.03
C CYS A 135 -12.26 -17.01 -11.80
N GLU A 136 -12.39 -16.84 -13.12
CA GLU A 136 -11.40 -16.12 -13.93
C GLU A 136 -11.24 -14.69 -13.39
N LEU A 137 -10.09 -14.43 -12.77
CA LEU A 137 -9.73 -13.10 -12.29
C LEU A 137 -9.59 -12.14 -13.48
N PRO A 138 -10.23 -10.97 -13.42
CA PRO A 138 -10.13 -10.03 -14.52
C PRO A 138 -8.71 -9.48 -14.61
N ASN A 139 -8.18 -9.44 -15.83
CA ASN A 139 -6.85 -8.92 -16.08
C ASN A 139 -6.84 -7.38 -16.04
N PHE A 140 -5.70 -6.80 -15.68
CA PHE A 140 -5.52 -5.34 -15.61
C PHE A 140 -5.64 -4.62 -16.97
N GLY A 141 -5.38 -5.33 -18.07
CA GLY A 141 -5.27 -4.73 -19.40
C GLY A 141 -3.93 -4.03 -19.65
N ASP A 142 -3.79 -3.47 -20.85
CA ASP A 142 -2.64 -2.76 -21.42
C ASP A 142 -3.07 -1.39 -21.97
N SER A 143 -2.14 -0.66 -22.60
CA SER A 143 -2.44 0.65 -23.20
C SER A 143 -3.48 0.65 -24.33
N LEU A 144 -3.78 -0.52 -24.91
CA LEU A 144 -4.73 -0.68 -26.01
C LEU A 144 -6.06 -1.32 -25.58
N SER A 145 -6.18 -1.65 -24.30
CA SER A 145 -7.31 -2.37 -23.76
C SER A 145 -8.58 -1.53 -23.78
N LYS A 146 -9.67 -2.13 -24.27
CA LYS A 146 -10.97 -1.46 -24.35
C LYS A 146 -11.65 -1.44 -22.98
N TYR A 147 -12.39 -0.37 -22.74
CA TYR A 147 -13.07 -0.17 -21.47
C TYR A 147 -14.08 -1.29 -21.15
N ASP A 148 -15.01 -1.55 -22.06
CA ASP A 148 -16.12 -2.49 -21.80
C ASP A 148 -15.68 -3.96 -21.69
N GLU A 149 -14.55 -4.32 -22.32
CA GLU A 149 -14.07 -5.70 -22.39
C GLU A 149 -13.11 -6.05 -21.26
N VAL A 150 -12.28 -5.09 -20.83
CA VAL A 150 -11.16 -5.35 -19.89
C VAL A 150 -11.21 -4.43 -18.68
N VAL A 151 -11.21 -3.11 -18.90
CA VAL A 151 -11.04 -2.11 -17.83
C VAL A 151 -12.23 -2.09 -16.87
N GLY A 152 -13.45 -2.08 -17.41
CA GLY A 152 -14.69 -2.08 -16.62
C GLY A 152 -14.84 -3.33 -15.75
N PRO A 153 -14.72 -4.54 -16.32
CA PRO A 153 -14.71 -5.79 -15.54
C PRO A 153 -13.62 -5.83 -14.47
N PHE A 154 -12.42 -5.33 -14.79
CA PHE A 154 -11.32 -5.22 -13.83
C PHE A 154 -11.70 -4.35 -12.64
N TYR A 155 -12.06 -3.09 -12.85
CA TYR A 155 -12.38 -2.18 -11.74
C TYR A 155 -13.62 -2.64 -10.97
N GLY A 156 -14.64 -3.19 -11.63
CA GLY A 156 -15.82 -3.72 -10.95
C GLY A 156 -15.51 -4.86 -9.97
N TYR A 157 -14.56 -5.74 -10.31
CA TYR A 157 -14.09 -6.78 -9.40
C TYR A 157 -13.25 -6.18 -8.27
N TRP A 158 -12.23 -5.37 -8.61
CA TRP A 158 -11.24 -4.91 -7.63
C TRP A 158 -11.79 -3.84 -6.66
N GLU A 159 -12.79 -3.06 -7.05
CA GLU A 159 -13.54 -2.17 -6.13
C GLU A 159 -14.30 -2.95 -5.06
N SER A 160 -14.72 -4.18 -5.37
CA SER A 160 -15.43 -5.06 -4.44
C SER A 160 -14.54 -6.14 -3.81
N TYR A 161 -13.22 -6.08 -4.07
CA TYR A 161 -12.23 -7.06 -3.65
C TYR A 161 -12.34 -7.42 -2.16
N CYS A 162 -12.23 -8.70 -1.85
CA CYS A 162 -12.19 -9.23 -0.49
C CYS A 162 -11.13 -10.32 -0.40
N THR A 163 -10.17 -10.15 0.52
CA THR A 163 -9.07 -11.10 0.68
C THR A 163 -9.56 -12.47 1.17
N ALA A 164 -9.02 -13.54 0.59
CA ALA A 164 -9.23 -14.92 1.02
C ALA A 164 -8.42 -15.29 2.28
N LYS A 165 -7.43 -14.48 2.66
CA LYS A 165 -6.54 -14.74 3.80
C LYS A 165 -7.30 -14.89 5.11
N SER A 166 -6.92 -15.89 5.88
CA SER A 166 -7.61 -16.22 7.14
C SER A 166 -7.26 -15.25 8.28
N TYR A 167 -6.03 -14.72 8.30
CA TYR A 167 -5.46 -13.92 9.39
C TYR A 167 -5.47 -14.59 10.77
N VAL A 168 -5.60 -15.92 10.81
CA VAL A 168 -5.60 -16.70 12.07
C VAL A 168 -4.28 -16.52 12.83
N TRP A 169 -3.18 -16.25 12.12
CA TRP A 169 -1.88 -15.92 12.75
C TRP A 169 -1.88 -14.60 13.52
N CYS A 170 -2.89 -13.73 13.33
CA CYS A 170 -3.04 -12.50 14.11
C CYS A 170 -3.83 -12.72 15.41
N GLU A 171 -4.35 -13.92 15.66
CA GLU A 171 -5.11 -14.24 16.87
C GLU A 171 -4.25 -14.09 18.12
N LYS A 172 -4.78 -13.41 19.14
CA LYS A 172 -4.06 -13.13 20.38
C LYS A 172 -4.23 -14.21 21.45
N TRP A 173 -5.34 -14.93 21.40
CA TRP A 173 -5.72 -15.88 22.46
C TRP A 173 -5.71 -17.31 21.94
N ASP A 174 -5.03 -18.22 22.63
CA ASP A 174 -5.24 -19.65 22.39
C ASP A 174 -6.51 -20.12 23.12
N THR A 175 -7.57 -20.38 22.35
CA THR A 175 -8.87 -20.82 22.87
C THR A 175 -8.81 -22.18 23.59
N ARG A 176 -7.71 -22.95 23.44
CA ARG A 176 -7.48 -24.21 24.16
C ARG A 176 -7.08 -24.00 25.62
N GLU A 177 -6.54 -22.83 25.95
CA GLU A 177 -6.09 -22.47 27.30
C GLU A 177 -7.21 -21.87 28.16
N ALA A 178 -8.42 -21.76 27.62
CA ALA A 178 -9.54 -21.15 28.32
C ALA A 178 -9.96 -21.96 29.56
N PRO A 179 -10.09 -21.32 30.75
CA PRO A 179 -10.44 -22.00 32.00
C PRO A 179 -11.90 -22.48 32.04
N ASP A 180 -12.79 -21.87 31.25
CA ASP A 180 -14.20 -22.21 31.19
C ASP A 180 -14.83 -21.84 29.83
N ARG A 181 -16.05 -22.32 29.60
CA ARG A 181 -16.78 -22.13 28.33
C ARG A 181 -17.06 -20.65 28.01
N MET A 182 -17.32 -19.81 29.01
CA MET A 182 -17.59 -18.39 28.80
C MET A 182 -16.32 -17.66 28.41
N THR A 183 -15.21 -17.93 29.09
CA THR A 183 -13.91 -17.36 28.74
C THR A 183 -13.48 -17.77 27.33
N ARG A 184 -13.67 -19.05 26.95
CA ARG A 184 -13.37 -19.51 25.59
C ARG A 184 -14.16 -18.74 24.53
N ARG A 185 -15.46 -18.51 24.76
CA ARG A 185 -16.30 -17.75 23.84
C ARG A 185 -15.87 -16.30 23.71
N ALA A 186 -15.44 -15.67 24.81
CA ALA A 186 -14.92 -14.31 24.77
C ALA A 186 -13.61 -14.25 23.95
N MET A 187 -12.70 -15.21 24.17
CA MET A 187 -11.45 -15.35 23.40
C MET A 187 -11.74 -15.57 21.89
N GLU A 188 -12.63 -16.49 21.54
CA GLU A 188 -13.06 -16.75 20.15
C GLU A 188 -13.64 -15.47 19.50
N GLN A 189 -14.45 -14.71 20.24
CA GLN A 189 -15.05 -13.48 19.75
C GLN A 189 -14.01 -12.37 19.55
N GLU A 190 -13.00 -12.28 20.41
CA GLU A 190 -11.92 -11.31 20.28
C GLU A 190 -10.98 -11.66 19.12
N ASN A 191 -10.57 -12.93 19.00
CA ASN A 191 -9.82 -13.44 17.87
C ASN A 191 -10.54 -13.16 16.55
N LYS A 192 -11.84 -13.46 16.48
CA LYS A 192 -12.67 -13.15 15.30
C LYS A 192 -12.64 -11.66 14.96
N LYS A 193 -12.77 -10.77 15.95
CA LYS A 193 -12.70 -9.32 15.73
C LYS A 193 -11.34 -8.88 15.20
N ILE A 194 -10.25 -9.47 15.70
CA ILE A 194 -8.88 -9.14 15.26
C ILE A 194 -8.68 -9.58 13.80
N CYS A 195 -9.05 -10.81 13.46
CA CYS A 195 -8.96 -11.33 12.10
C CYS A 195 -9.83 -10.53 11.13
N GLU A 196 -11.07 -10.21 11.51
CA GLU A 196 -11.98 -9.37 10.70
C GLU A 196 -11.44 -7.96 10.49
N ALA A 197 -10.85 -7.34 11.52
CA ALA A 197 -10.23 -6.03 11.41
C ALA A 197 -9.05 -6.06 10.43
N LYS A 198 -8.20 -7.10 10.49
CA LYS A 198 -7.07 -7.27 9.56
C LYS A 198 -7.49 -7.52 8.12
N ARG A 199 -8.51 -8.36 7.89
CA ARG A 199 -9.11 -8.52 6.56
C ARG A 199 -9.66 -7.21 6.03
N LYS A 200 -10.36 -6.45 6.88
CA LYS A 200 -10.92 -5.15 6.51
C LYS A 200 -9.83 -4.15 6.13
N GLU A 201 -8.75 -4.07 6.90
CA GLU A 201 -7.58 -3.23 6.61
C GLU A 201 -7.00 -3.56 5.23
N ARG A 202 -6.67 -4.83 4.96
CA ARG A 202 -6.14 -5.26 3.66
C ARG A 202 -7.10 -4.98 2.50
N ASN A 203 -8.40 -5.20 2.71
CA ASN A 203 -9.40 -4.89 1.68
C ASN A 203 -9.46 -3.39 1.37
N GLU A 204 -9.36 -2.54 2.40
CA GLU A 204 -9.32 -1.08 2.21
C GLU A 204 -8.06 -0.65 1.46
N GLU A 205 -6.89 -1.19 1.78
CA GLU A 205 -5.64 -0.91 1.05
C GLU A 205 -5.76 -1.21 -0.46
N ILE A 206 -6.26 -2.41 -0.79
CA ILE A 206 -6.37 -2.87 -2.18
C ILE A 206 -7.44 -2.07 -2.94
N ARG A 207 -8.56 -1.75 -2.29
CA ARG A 207 -9.58 -0.89 -2.89
C ARG A 207 -9.09 0.55 -3.07
N CYS A 208 -8.25 1.05 -2.17
CA CYS A 208 -7.66 2.37 -2.32
C CYS A 208 -6.69 2.43 -3.51
N ILE A 209 -5.79 1.45 -3.69
CA ILE A 209 -4.86 1.45 -4.84
C ILE A 209 -5.62 1.24 -6.17
N THR A 210 -6.75 0.55 -6.13
CA THR A 210 -7.64 0.41 -7.29
C THR A 210 -8.27 1.75 -7.70
N ASN A 211 -8.46 2.69 -6.76
CA ASN A 211 -9.06 4.00 -7.03
C ASN A 211 -8.05 5.15 -7.07
N HIS A 212 -6.76 4.86 -6.93
CA HIS A 212 -5.65 5.81 -7.01
C HIS A 212 -5.24 6.00 -8.47
#